data_AF-A0A438M861-F1
#
_entry.id   AF-A0A438M861-F1
#
_cell.length_a   1.000
_cell.length_b   1.000
_cell.length_c   1.000
_cell.angle_alpha   90.00
_cell.angle_beta   90.00
_cell.angle_gamma   90.00
#
_symmetry.space_group_name_H-M   'P 1'
#
loop_
_entity.id
_entity.type
_entity.pdbx_description
1 polymer ?
#
loop_
_entity_poly.entity_id
_entity_poly.type
_entity_poly.pdbx_seq_one_letter_code
_entity_poly.pdbx_strand_id
1 'polypeptide(L)'
;MRRTTTGGPVLRWAAVLLAGALLLMGLVWLTPGEDDRFAGSAPQMEAVARTLGKDEVLKRQTIGVLTFDAVYWDGDAVVFSLSDSHRAYIWSPDRRPGDTLPLWGPWYTFWSDPH
;
A
#
# COMPACT_ATOMS: atom_id res chain seq x y z
N MET A 1 44.37 -31.90 31.50
CA MET A 1 44.36 -30.70 30.63
C MET A 1 42.94 -30.15 30.58
N ARG A 2 42.64 -29.05 31.30
CA ARG A 2 41.34 -28.37 31.28
C ARG A 2 41.52 -27.04 30.54
N ARG A 3 40.78 -26.83 29.46
CA ARG A 3 40.39 -25.49 28.99
C ARG A 3 38.87 -25.45 28.94
N THR A 4 38.29 -24.97 30.02
CA THR A 4 36.90 -24.53 30.08
C THR A 4 36.79 -23.22 29.34
N THR A 5 36.30 -23.25 28.10
CA THR A 5 35.92 -22.02 27.39
C THR A 5 34.58 -21.56 27.97
N THR A 6 34.66 -20.75 29.01
CA THR A 6 33.51 -20.10 29.64
C THR A 6 33.00 -19.03 28.66
N GLY A 7 31.99 -19.38 27.86
CA GLY A 7 31.19 -18.40 27.14
C GLY A 7 30.52 -17.49 28.17
N GLY A 8 31.11 -16.33 28.43
CA GLY A 8 30.65 -15.41 29.47
C GLY A 8 29.21 -14.93 29.24
N PRO A 9 28.51 -14.48 30.30
CA PRO A 9 27.13 -13.99 30.22
C PRO A 9 26.98 -12.90 29.16
N VAL A 10 28.00 -12.05 28.98
CA VAL A 10 28.05 -10.97 27.98
C VAL A 10 27.89 -11.49 26.54
N LEU A 11 28.48 -12.65 26.20
CA LEU A 11 28.37 -13.23 24.86
C LEU A 11 26.96 -13.79 24.61
N ARG A 12 26.30 -14.29 25.66
CA ARG A 12 24.92 -14.80 25.60
C ARG A 12 23.92 -13.65 25.45
N TRP A 13 24.12 -12.55 26.16
CA TRP A 13 23.31 -11.34 26.02
C TRP A 13 23.48 -10.68 24.65
N ALA A 14 24.71 -10.62 24.13
CA ALA A 14 24.96 -10.11 22.78
C ALA A 14 24.22 -10.94 21.71
N ALA A 15 24.23 -12.28 21.82
CA ALA A 15 23.50 -13.14 20.90
C ALA A 15 21.97 -12.95 20.96
N VAL A 16 21.41 -12.77 22.16
CA VAL A 16 19.96 -12.51 22.34
C VAL A 16 19.56 -11.15 21.74
N LEU A 17 20.37 -10.12 21.94
CA LEU A 17 20.12 -8.80 21.35
C LEU A 17 20.21 -8.84 19.82
N LEU A 18 21.19 -9.56 19.28
CA LEU A 18 21.36 -9.69 17.83
C LEU A 18 20.19 -10.46 17.20
N ALA A 19 19.75 -11.56 17.83
CA ALA A 19 18.59 -12.32 17.39
C ALA A 19 17.31 -11.48 17.46
N GLY A 20 17.11 -10.71 18.54
CA GLY A 20 15.98 -9.78 18.66
C GLY A 20 15.99 -8.69 17.59
N ALA A 21 17.15 -8.10 17.31
CA ALA A 21 17.31 -7.08 16.27
C ALA A 21 17.02 -7.65 14.87
N LEU A 22 17.50 -8.85 14.55
CA LEU A 22 17.21 -9.53 13.28
C LEU A 22 15.73 -9.88 13.12
N LEU A 23 15.06 -10.25 14.22
CA LEU A 23 13.64 -10.61 14.20
C LEU A 23 12.76 -9.36 14.00
N LEU A 24 13.10 -8.25 14.66
CA LEU A 24 12.48 -6.94 14.43
C LEU A 24 12.72 -6.45 12.99
N MET A 25 13.95 -6.59 12.49
CA MET A 25 14.28 -6.23 11.12
C MET A 25 13.48 -7.08 10.13
N GLY A 26 13.40 -8.39 10.33
CA GLY A 26 12.55 -9.28 9.53
C GLY A 26 11.08 -8.88 9.54
N LEU A 27 10.54 -8.47 10.69
CA LEU A 27 9.15 -7.98 10.80
C LEU A 27 8.92 -6.69 10.00
N VAL A 28 9.90 -5.78 9.95
CA VAL A 28 9.86 -4.56 9.14
C VAL A 28 9.89 -4.87 7.64
N TRP A 29 10.51 -5.97 7.22
CA TRP A 29 10.47 -6.42 5.82
C TRP A 29 9.17 -7.16 5.46
N LEU A 30 8.39 -7.59 6.44
CA LEU A 30 7.09 -8.24 6.23
C LEU A 30 5.92 -7.25 6.10
N THR A 31 6.12 -5.94 6.27
CA THR A 31 5.07 -4.98 5.96
C THR A 31 4.83 -4.98 4.45
N PRO A 32 3.60 -5.27 3.98
CA PRO A 32 3.32 -5.35 2.56
C PRO A 32 3.64 -4.01 1.89
N GLY A 33 4.32 -4.09 0.75
CA GLY A 33 4.63 -2.91 -0.06
C GLY A 33 3.36 -2.16 -0.46
N GLU A 34 3.52 -0.93 -0.96
CA GLU A 34 2.41 -0.16 -1.53
C GLU A 34 1.69 -0.96 -2.63
N ASP A 35 2.45 -1.70 -3.44
CA ASP A 35 1.95 -2.56 -4.51
C ASP A 35 1.12 -3.75 -3.99
N ASP A 36 1.53 -4.39 -2.90
CA ASP A 36 0.79 -5.51 -2.29
C ASP A 36 -0.52 -5.03 -1.66
N ARG A 37 -0.48 -3.87 -1.00
CA ARG A 37 -1.67 -3.24 -0.41
C ARG A 37 -2.67 -2.83 -1.49
N PHE A 38 -2.19 -2.31 -2.62
CA PHE A 38 -3.01 -2.02 -3.77
C PHE A 38 -3.58 -3.29 -4.38
N ALA A 39 -2.76 -4.31 -4.68
CA ALA A 39 -3.20 -5.56 -5.28
C ALA A 39 -4.30 -6.26 -4.44
N GLY A 40 -4.16 -6.23 -3.11
CA GLY A 40 -5.18 -6.76 -2.20
C GLY A 40 -6.48 -5.93 -2.15
N SER A 41 -6.43 -4.63 -2.45
CA SER A 41 -7.57 -3.72 -2.36
C SER A 41 -8.28 -3.49 -3.71
N ALA A 42 -7.56 -3.67 -4.82
CA ALA A 42 -8.03 -3.35 -6.17
C ALA A 42 -9.37 -4.00 -6.56
N PRO A 43 -9.66 -5.29 -6.24
CA PRO A 43 -10.96 -5.88 -6.58
C PRO A 43 -12.14 -5.20 -5.86
N GLN A 44 -11.93 -4.77 -4.62
CA GLN A 44 -12.97 -4.10 -3.83
C GLN A 44 -13.13 -2.64 -4.28
N MET A 45 -12.02 -1.98 -4.59
CA MET A 45 -12.04 -0.65 -5.19
C MET A 45 -12.78 -0.68 -6.54
N GLU A 46 -12.61 -1.73 -7.34
CA GLU A 46 -13.32 -1.88 -8.62
C GLU A 46 -14.81 -2.07 -8.41
N ALA A 47 -15.21 -2.87 -7.42
CA ALA A 47 -16.62 -3.02 -7.08
C ALA A 47 -17.25 -1.67 -6.71
N VAL A 48 -16.56 -0.87 -5.86
CA VAL A 48 -17.00 0.49 -5.52
C VAL A 48 -17.10 1.36 -6.76
N ALA A 49 -16.07 1.38 -7.61
CA ALA A 49 -16.04 2.20 -8.82
C ALA A 49 -17.19 1.87 -9.79
N ARG A 50 -17.56 0.58 -9.91
CA ARG A 50 -18.67 0.13 -10.75
C ARG A 50 -20.04 0.49 -10.19
N THR A 51 -20.18 0.60 -8.88
CA THR A 51 -21.48 0.89 -8.23
C THR A 51 -21.68 2.37 -7.89
N LEU A 52 -20.60 3.15 -7.86
CA LEU A 52 -20.64 4.56 -7.49
C LEU A 52 -21.46 5.36 -8.49
N GLY A 53 -22.45 6.12 -8.02
CA GLY A 53 -23.22 7.03 -8.87
C GLY A 53 -22.36 8.19 -9.39
N LYS A 54 -22.62 8.70 -10.61
CA LYS A 54 -21.83 9.79 -11.22
C LYS A 54 -21.78 11.07 -10.40
N ASP A 55 -22.82 11.38 -9.65
CA ASP A 55 -22.91 12.58 -8.80
C ASP A 55 -22.60 12.27 -7.32
N GLU A 56 -22.16 11.04 -7.02
CA GLU A 56 -21.91 10.59 -5.66
C GLU A 56 -20.45 10.82 -5.25
N VAL A 57 -20.28 11.29 -4.01
CA VAL A 57 -18.97 11.48 -3.39
C VAL A 57 -18.95 10.73 -2.06
N LEU A 58 -18.14 9.69 -1.99
CA LEU A 58 -17.88 8.97 -0.74
C LEU A 58 -16.74 9.64 0.00
N LYS A 59 -17.04 10.27 1.14
CA LYS A 59 -16.01 10.90 1.98
C LYS A 59 -15.46 9.90 2.98
N ARG A 60 -14.15 9.94 3.18
CA ARG A 60 -13.37 9.15 4.14
C ARG A 60 -13.80 7.68 4.16
N GLN A 61 -13.32 6.91 3.18
CA GLN A 61 -13.64 5.50 3.07
C GLN A 61 -12.41 4.60 3.13
N THR A 62 -12.54 3.49 3.86
CA THR A 62 -11.55 2.42 3.84
C THR A 62 -12.04 1.32 2.92
N ILE A 63 -11.28 1.02 1.86
CA ILE A 63 -11.60 -0.02 0.89
C ILE A 63 -10.40 -0.95 0.82
N GLY A 64 -10.61 -2.23 1.16
CA GLY A 64 -9.52 -3.16 1.42
C GLY A 64 -8.68 -2.70 2.61
N VAL A 65 -7.39 -2.51 2.36
CA VAL A 65 -6.41 -2.04 3.37
C VAL A 65 -6.00 -0.58 3.14
N LEU A 66 -6.63 0.11 2.19
CA LEU A 66 -6.35 1.50 1.86
C LEU A 66 -7.47 2.41 2.39
N THR A 67 -7.06 3.55 2.94
CA THR A 67 -7.99 4.60 3.38
C THR A 67 -7.89 5.79 2.43
N PHE A 68 -9.04 6.22 1.96
CA PHE A 68 -9.23 7.29 0.99
C PHE A 68 -9.98 8.44 1.65
N ASP A 69 -9.57 9.67 1.39
CA ASP A 69 -10.28 10.87 1.82
C ASP A 69 -11.55 11.11 1.02
N ALA A 70 -11.53 10.78 -0.27
CA ALA A 70 -12.68 10.90 -1.14
C ALA A 70 -12.62 9.87 -2.27
N VAL A 71 -13.79 9.34 -2.62
CA VAL A 71 -14.00 8.57 -3.85
C VAL A 71 -15.13 9.24 -4.63
N TYR A 72 -14.84 9.65 -5.86
CA TYR A 72 -15.78 10.41 -6.69
C TYR A 72 -15.52 10.18 -8.18
N TRP A 73 -16.50 10.49 -9.01
CA TRP A 73 -16.31 10.56 -10.46
C TRP A 73 -15.69 11.90 -10.87
N ASP A 74 -14.66 11.83 -11.70
CA ASP A 74 -14.09 12.98 -12.43
C ASP A 74 -14.09 12.65 -13.93
N GLY A 75 -15.02 13.27 -14.66
CA GLY A 75 -15.27 12.96 -16.07
C GLY A 75 -15.66 11.51 -16.31
N ASP A 76 -14.76 10.75 -16.95
CA ASP A 76 -14.96 9.34 -17.34
C ASP A 76 -14.21 8.35 -16.42
N ALA A 77 -13.78 8.82 -15.25
CA ALA A 77 -12.95 8.07 -14.32
C ALA A 77 -13.45 8.21 -12.88
N VAL A 78 -13.17 7.20 -12.07
CA VAL A 78 -13.37 7.24 -10.61
C VAL A 78 -12.03 7.49 -9.96
N VAL A 79 -11.96 8.55 -9.15
CA VAL A 79 -10.77 8.99 -8.43
C VAL A 79 -10.86 8.53 -6.98
N PHE A 80 -9.83 7.86 -6.50
CA PHE A 80 -9.63 7.43 -5.12
C PHE A 80 -8.50 8.26 -4.50
N SER A 81 -8.85 9.34 -3.81
CA SER A 81 -7.89 10.26 -3.17
C SER A 81 -7.38 9.70 -1.86
N LEU A 82 -6.06 9.65 -1.66
CA LEU A 82 -5.45 9.21 -0.41
C LEU A 82 -5.32 10.35 0.59
N SER A 83 -5.43 10.04 1.89
CA SER A 83 -5.50 11.04 2.97
C SER A 83 -4.20 11.79 3.26
N ASP A 84 -3.06 11.20 2.91
CA ASP A 84 -1.72 11.70 3.30
C ASP A 84 -0.78 11.87 2.11
N SER A 85 -1.32 11.85 0.89
CA SER A 85 -0.51 11.97 -0.31
C SER A 85 -1.26 12.73 -1.39
N HIS A 86 -0.54 13.57 -2.13
CA HIS A 86 -0.96 14.09 -3.43
C HIS A 86 -1.05 12.99 -4.51
N ARG A 87 -1.17 11.73 -4.11
CA ARG A 87 -1.39 10.59 -5.00
C ARG A 87 -2.85 10.22 -4.93
N ALA A 88 -3.36 9.78 -6.06
CA ALA A 88 -4.65 9.14 -6.15
C ALA A 88 -4.58 7.95 -7.10
N TYR A 89 -5.44 6.96 -6.87
CA TYR A 89 -5.67 5.89 -7.82
C TYR A 89 -6.86 6.25 -8.69
N ILE A 90 -6.72 6.10 -10.00
CA ILE A 90 -7.79 6.26 -10.96
C ILE A 90 -8.22 4.91 -11.46
N TRP A 91 -9.52 4.70 -11.50
CA TRP A 91 -10.17 3.66 -12.27
C TRP A 91 -10.90 4.27 -13.47
N SER A 92 -10.71 3.73 -14.67
CA SER A 92 -11.55 4.07 -15.82
C SER A 92 -12.01 2.82 -16.55
N PRO A 93 -13.31 2.69 -16.87
CA PRO A 93 -13.79 1.58 -17.68
C PRO A 93 -13.35 1.70 -19.15
N ASP A 94 -13.14 2.94 -19.62
CA ASP A 94 -12.96 3.25 -21.05
C ASP A 94 -11.49 3.52 -21.43
N ARG A 95 -10.66 3.96 -20.48
CA ARG A 95 -9.26 4.34 -20.76
C ARG A 95 -8.29 3.41 -20.06
N ARG A 96 -7.44 2.73 -20.83
CA ARG A 96 -6.27 2.02 -20.29
C ARG A 96 -5.10 3.00 -20.14
N PRO A 97 -4.37 2.97 -19.01
CA PRO A 97 -3.21 3.83 -18.75
C PRO A 97 -1.93 3.48 -19.54
N GLY A 98 -2.04 2.56 -20.51
CA GLY A 98 -0.91 1.88 -21.16
C GLY A 98 -0.04 2.71 -22.11
N ASP A 99 -0.23 4.03 -22.22
CA ASP A 99 0.55 4.86 -23.15
C ASP A 99 1.95 5.21 -22.64
N THR A 100 2.37 4.78 -21.43
CA THR A 100 3.74 5.04 -20.92
C THR A 100 4.37 3.96 -20.02
N LEU A 101 3.65 3.01 -19.43
CA LEU A 101 4.22 1.97 -18.54
C LEU A 101 3.42 0.65 -18.63
N PRO A 102 4.01 -0.51 -18.29
CA PRO A 102 3.36 -1.83 -18.38
C PRO A 102 2.32 -2.04 -17.26
N LEU A 103 1.41 -1.09 -17.07
CA LEU A 103 0.27 -1.21 -16.16
C LEU A 103 -0.90 -1.84 -16.92
N TRP A 104 -1.22 -3.09 -16.57
CA TRP A 104 -2.31 -3.85 -17.19
C TRP A 104 -3.58 -3.66 -16.34
N GLY A 105 -4.56 -2.95 -16.86
CA GLY A 105 -5.88 -2.83 -16.22
C GLY A 105 -6.47 -1.41 -16.29
N PRO A 106 -7.66 -1.19 -15.71
CA PRO A 106 -8.32 0.12 -15.68
C PRO A 106 -7.68 1.10 -14.68
N TRP A 107 -6.60 0.69 -14.01
CA TRP A 107 -6.03 1.36 -12.84
C TRP A 107 -4.72 2.07 -13.13
N TYR A 108 -4.56 3.31 -12.67
CA TYR A 108 -3.27 3.98 -12.61
C TYR A 108 -3.15 4.95 -11.44
N THR A 109 -1.91 5.16 -11.00
CA THR A 109 -1.58 6.15 -9.98
C THR A 109 -1.13 7.42 -10.67
N PHE A 110 -1.65 8.56 -10.24
CA PHE A 110 -1.19 9.87 -10.70
C PHE A 110 -0.94 10.79 -9.50
N TRP A 111 -0.03 11.74 -9.71
CA TRP A 111 0.19 12.83 -8.78
C TRP A 111 -0.80 13.95 -9.11
N SER A 112 -1.72 14.22 -8.20
CA SER A 112 -2.59 15.38 -8.23
C SER A 112 -1.90 16.50 -7.45
N ASP A 113 -1.06 17.29 -8.10
CA ASP A 113 -0.59 18.56 -7.52
C ASP A 113 -1.46 19.72 -8.04
N PRO A 114 -2.19 20.45 -7.19
CA PRO A 114 -2.86 21.69 -7.57
C PRO A 114 -1.99 22.90 -7.22
N HIS A 115 -0.72 22.95 -7.66
CA HIS A 115 0.12 24.15 -7.55
C HIS A 115 1.02 24.35 -8.79
#